data_AF-A0A3Q0JIA8-F1
#
_entry.id   AF-A0A3Q0JIA8-F1
#
_cell.length_a   1.000
_cell.length_b   1.000
_cell.length_c   1.000
_cell.angle_alpha   90.00
_cell.angle_beta   90.00
_cell.angle_gamma   90.00
#
_symmetry.space_group_name_H-M   'P 1'
#
loop_
_entity.id
_entity.type
_entity.pdbx_description
1 polymer ?
#
loop_
_entity_poly.entity_id
_entity_poly.type
_entity_poly.pdbx_seq_one_letter_code
_entity_poly.pdbx_strand_id
1 'polypeptide(L)'
;MVPTLITHWNTLELPQPPQTSITLHKKSGVNITSFKDEITHLTSLIKRVNLECAGALCSRLIYKCKLKFRGTKWLGLIEKINGALLKVLRMKLTPTLKSILDSTCTTENQLPSRAMLEWLLIKLQGFARLLVRLVITSHRVGFMFRQCLAIGHNWHIIVVLMSLASQIWTNCQLLLKQTFKSYRLIHQTMQGSLLNQKPWSSSPVPEDLAIWIAEEIAVLG
;
A
#
# COMPACT_ATOMS: atom_id res chain seq x y z
N MET A 1 -5.04 26.21 -22.37
CA MET A 1 -5.70 25.38 -21.33
C MET A 1 -4.75 24.26 -20.98
N VAL A 2 -4.10 24.32 -19.81
CA VAL A 2 -3.24 23.24 -19.32
C VAL A 2 -4.16 22.08 -18.94
N PRO A 3 -4.01 20.87 -19.51
CA PRO A 3 -4.73 19.72 -19.00
C PRO A 3 -4.18 19.47 -17.61
N THR A 4 -4.99 19.73 -16.58
CA THR A 4 -4.67 19.30 -15.22
C THR A 4 -4.56 17.79 -15.26
N LEU A 5 -3.33 17.27 -15.19
CA LEU A 5 -3.04 15.86 -14.94
C LEU A 5 -3.64 15.53 -13.57
N ILE A 6 -4.91 15.13 -13.55
CA ILE A 6 -5.55 14.61 -12.34
C ILE A 6 -4.86 13.29 -12.07
N THR A 7 -3.90 13.31 -11.15
CA THR A 7 -3.20 12.13 -10.68
C THR A 7 -4.16 11.27 -9.86
N HIS A 8 -4.88 10.38 -10.54
CA HIS A 8 -5.90 9.49 -9.96
C HIS A 8 -5.38 8.62 -8.80
N TRP A 9 -4.06 8.43 -8.69
CA TRP A 9 -3.42 7.67 -7.61
C TRP A 9 -3.65 8.27 -6.20
N ASN A 10 -3.92 9.58 -6.09
CA ASN A 10 -4.10 10.25 -4.79
C ASN A 10 -5.56 10.18 -4.27
N THR A 11 -6.47 9.62 -5.07
CA THR A 11 -7.88 9.49 -4.70
C THR A 11 -8.10 8.19 -3.93
N LEU A 12 -8.51 8.30 -2.66
CA LEU A 12 -8.72 7.14 -1.80
C LEU A 12 -9.83 6.22 -2.34
N GLU A 13 -10.91 6.82 -2.84
CA GLU A 13 -12.07 6.18 -3.46
C GLU A 13 -12.02 6.35 -4.97
N LEU A 14 -11.18 5.53 -5.61
CA LEU A 14 -11.14 5.45 -7.07
C LEU A 14 -12.31 4.57 -7.57
N PRO A 15 -13.17 5.08 -8.48
CA PRO A 15 -14.31 4.31 -8.97
C PRO A 15 -13.83 3.04 -9.68
N GLN A 16 -14.48 1.92 -9.40
CA GLN A 16 -14.11 0.64 -9.98
C GLN A 16 -14.58 0.56 -11.44
N PRO A 17 -13.72 0.14 -12.39
CA PRO A 17 -14.17 -0.16 -13.76
C PRO A 17 -15.11 -1.37 -13.77
N PRO A 18 -15.91 -1.54 -14.85
CA PRO A 18 -16.78 -2.71 -14.99
C PRO A 18 -15.97 -4.02 -14.89
N GLN A 19 -16.40 -4.92 -14.01
CA GLN A 19 -15.77 -6.21 -13.75
C GLN A 19 -15.90 -7.11 -14.97
N THR A 20 -14.93 -6.99 -15.86
CA THR A 20 -14.88 -7.69 -17.14
C THR A 20 -13.70 -8.63 -17.12
N SER A 21 -13.94 -9.89 -17.45
CA SER A 21 -12.90 -10.89 -17.66
C SER A 21 -12.68 -11.09 -19.15
N ILE A 22 -11.45 -11.45 -19.50
CA ILE A 22 -11.07 -11.78 -20.88
C ILE A 22 -10.57 -13.21 -20.85
N THR A 23 -11.10 -14.00 -21.78
CA THR A 23 -10.59 -15.34 -22.02
C THR A 23 -9.37 -15.24 -22.93
N LEU A 24 -8.20 -15.62 -22.42
CA LEU A 24 -6.98 -15.69 -23.19
C LEU A 24 -7.00 -16.96 -24.05
N HIS A 25 -6.66 -16.84 -25.33
CA HIS A 25 -6.38 -18.00 -26.15
C HIS A 25 -5.07 -18.66 -25.66
N LYS A 26 -5.03 -20.00 -25.64
CA LYS A 26 -3.94 -20.85 -25.10
C LYS A 26 -2.52 -20.52 -25.60
N LYS A 27 -2.38 -19.72 -26.66
CA LYS A 27 -1.09 -19.33 -27.28
C LYS A 27 -0.48 -18.02 -26.74
N SER A 28 -1.11 -17.36 -25.77
CA SER A 28 -0.68 -16.03 -25.30
C SER A 28 0.59 -16.03 -24.45
N GLY A 29 1.10 -17.18 -24.02
CA GLY A 29 2.37 -17.27 -23.26
C GLY A 29 2.33 -16.61 -21.87
N VAL A 30 1.19 -16.07 -21.45
CA VAL A 30 1.01 -15.41 -20.16
C VAL A 30 0.71 -16.45 -19.07
N ASN A 31 1.49 -16.39 -18.00
CA ASN A 31 1.40 -17.33 -16.88
C ASN A 31 0.29 -16.90 -15.89
N ILE A 32 -0.95 -17.29 -16.18
CA ILE A 32 -2.15 -16.91 -15.38
C ILE A 32 -2.07 -17.49 -13.95
N THR A 33 -1.53 -18.69 -13.78
CA THR A 33 -1.37 -19.30 -12.44
C THR A 33 -0.44 -18.44 -11.59
N SER A 34 0.69 -17.99 -12.13
CA SER A 34 1.61 -17.09 -11.43
C SER A 34 0.95 -15.78 -10.97
N PHE A 35 0.01 -15.24 -11.75
CA PHE A 35 -0.75 -14.05 -11.38
C PHE A 35 -1.71 -14.33 -10.21
N LYS A 36 -2.47 -15.44 -10.28
CA LYS A 36 -3.39 -15.83 -9.20
C LYS A 36 -2.62 -16.10 -7.91
N ASP A 37 -1.51 -16.83 -8.00
CA ASP A 37 -0.64 -17.17 -6.88
C ASP A 37 -0.06 -15.91 -6.24
N GLU A 38 0.38 -14.93 -7.04
CA GLU A 38 0.95 -13.69 -6.52
C GLU A 38 -0.10 -12.80 -5.83
N ILE A 39 -1.32 -12.69 -6.38
CA ILE A 39 -2.40 -11.93 -5.72
C ILE A 39 -2.89 -12.62 -4.45
N THR A 40 -3.03 -13.95 -4.45
CA THR A 40 -3.40 -14.70 -3.25
C THR A 40 -2.32 -14.60 -2.18
N HIS A 41 -1.04 -14.67 -2.58
CA HIS A 41 0.09 -14.45 -1.68
C HIS A 41 0.06 -13.04 -1.08
N LEU A 42 -0.09 -11.97 -1.89
CA LEU A 42 -0.21 -10.60 -1.40
C LEU A 42 -1.38 -10.44 -0.41
N THR A 43 -2.54 -11.01 -0.75
CA THR A 43 -3.76 -10.97 0.09
C THR A 43 -3.54 -11.68 1.43
N SER A 44 -2.89 -12.84 1.42
CA SER A 44 -2.58 -13.59 2.64
C SER A 44 -1.54 -12.87 3.51
N LEU A 45 -0.54 -12.22 2.88
CA LEU A 45 0.48 -11.45 3.57
C LEU A 45 -0.12 -10.23 4.29
N ILE A 46 -0.99 -9.47 3.61
CA ILE A 46 -1.69 -8.31 4.22
C ILE A 46 -2.48 -8.74 5.45
N LYS A 47 -3.20 -9.87 5.37
CA LYS A 47 -3.93 -10.43 6.51
C LYS A 47 -3.01 -10.85 7.65
N ARG A 48 -1.90 -11.55 7.34
CA ARG A 48 -0.93 -12.02 8.33
C ARG A 48 -0.30 -10.88 9.13
N VAL A 49 0.01 -9.77 8.44
CA VAL A 49 0.61 -8.58 9.07
C VAL A 49 -0.36 -7.90 10.06
N ASN A 50 -1.67 -8.09 9.89
CA ASN A 50 -2.73 -7.61 10.79
C ASN A 50 -2.56 -6.12 11.20
N LEU A 51 -2.54 -5.24 10.20
CA LEU A 51 -2.44 -3.79 10.41
C LEU A 51 -3.60 -3.22 11.24
N GLU A 52 -4.74 -3.90 11.30
CA GLU A 52 -5.90 -3.51 12.10
C GLU A 52 -5.57 -3.53 13.60
N CYS A 53 -4.94 -4.61 14.07
CA CYS A 53 -4.51 -4.72 15.46
C CYS A 53 -3.48 -3.63 15.81
N ALA A 54 -2.50 -3.40 14.93
CA ALA A 54 -1.50 -2.35 15.11
C ALA A 54 -2.13 -0.95 15.15
N GLY A 55 -3.11 -0.66 14.28
CA GLY A 55 -3.85 0.60 14.27
C GLY A 55 -4.71 0.82 15.53
N ALA A 56 -5.37 -0.24 16.01
CA ALA A 56 -6.16 -0.19 17.25
C ALA A 56 -5.26 0.04 18.48
N LEU A 57 -4.13 -0.66 18.57
CA LEU A 57 -3.14 -0.46 19.63
C LEU A 57 -2.57 0.96 19.58
N CYS A 58 -2.18 1.44 18.40
CA CYS A 58 -1.67 2.80 18.22
C CYS A 58 -2.68 3.85 18.69
N SER A 59 -3.95 3.70 18.29
CA SER A 59 -5.04 4.59 18.72
C SER A 59 -5.23 4.61 20.24
N ARG A 60 -5.19 3.44 20.89
CA ARG A 60 -5.30 3.32 22.35
C ARG A 60 -4.11 3.97 23.07
N LEU A 61 -2.89 3.79 22.57
CA LEU A 61 -1.69 4.38 23.16
C LEU A 61 -1.69 5.90 23.00
N ILE A 62 -2.09 6.42 21.84
CA ILE A 62 -2.28 7.86 21.63
C ILE A 62 -3.27 8.39 22.65
N TYR A 63 -4.44 7.77 22.80
CA TYR A 63 -5.46 8.22 23.75
C TYR A 63 -4.91 8.33 25.19
N LYS A 64 -4.19 7.30 25.66
CA LYS A 64 -3.54 7.31 26.99
C LYS A 64 -2.47 8.39 27.12
N CYS A 65 -1.70 8.65 26.06
CA CYS A 65 -0.62 9.63 26.07
C CYS A 65 -1.08 11.08 25.86
N LYS A 66 -2.28 11.28 25.29
CA LYS A 66 -2.74 12.57 24.78
C LYS A 66 -2.82 13.66 25.85
N LEU A 67 -3.26 13.30 27.06
CA LEU A 67 -3.39 14.25 28.16
C LEU A 67 -2.03 14.62 28.77
N LYS A 68 -1.17 13.63 29.00
CA LYS A 68 0.13 13.83 29.68
C LYS A 68 1.21 14.43 28.78
N PHE A 69 1.15 14.18 27.47
CA PHE A 69 2.19 14.55 26.51
C PHE A 69 1.68 15.50 25.42
N ARG A 70 0.61 16.24 25.71
CA ARG A 70 0.03 17.24 24.82
C ARG A 70 1.13 18.25 24.42
N GLY A 71 1.40 18.38 23.12
CA GLY A 71 2.41 19.29 22.59
C GLY A 71 3.81 18.70 22.39
N THR A 72 4.04 17.43 22.76
CA THR A 72 5.31 16.77 22.42
C THR A 72 5.39 16.44 20.93
N LYS A 73 6.55 16.70 20.32
CA LYS A 73 6.79 16.45 18.89
C LYS A 73 6.64 14.97 18.52
N TRP A 74 7.09 14.06 19.39
CA TRP A 74 7.00 12.62 19.15
C TRP A 74 5.55 12.12 19.13
N LEU A 75 4.67 12.68 19.97
CA LEU A 75 3.25 12.31 19.99
C LEU A 75 2.60 12.68 18.65
N GLY A 76 2.90 13.86 18.12
CA GLY A 76 2.43 14.27 16.79
C GLY A 76 2.92 13.37 15.66
N LEU A 77 4.11 12.76 15.78
CA LEU A 77 4.58 11.76 14.81
C LEU A 77 3.84 10.42 14.94
N ILE A 78 3.56 9.96 16.16
CA ILE A 78 2.75 8.75 16.39
C ILE A 78 1.32 8.96 15.86
N GLU A 79 0.74 10.14 16.06
CA GLU A 79 -0.57 10.51 15.49
C GLU A 79 -0.53 10.48 13.95
N LYS A 80 0.55 10.93 13.31
CA LYS A 80 0.75 10.81 11.86
C LYS A 80 0.84 9.35 11.40
N ILE A 81 1.52 8.48 12.16
CA ILE A 81 1.56 7.03 11.90
C ILE A 81 0.15 6.46 11.97
N ASN A 82 -0.62 6.76 13.02
CA ASN A 82 -1.98 6.27 13.16
C ASN A 82 -2.89 6.76 12.04
N GLY A 83 -2.80 8.05 11.68
CA GLY A 83 -3.56 8.60 10.55
C GLY A 83 -3.23 7.93 9.22
N ALA A 84 -1.96 7.59 8.97
CA ALA A 84 -1.56 6.85 7.77
C ALA A 84 -2.03 5.39 7.81
N LEU A 85 -1.94 4.71 8.96
CA LEU A 85 -2.49 3.35 9.14
C LEU A 85 -3.99 3.30 8.85
N LEU A 86 -4.76 4.24 9.41
CA LEU A 86 -6.20 4.31 9.18
C LEU A 86 -6.53 4.53 7.69
N LYS A 87 -5.73 5.33 6.96
CA LYS A 87 -5.89 5.48 5.51
C LYS A 87 -5.62 4.19 4.75
N VAL A 88 -4.58 3.44 5.13
CA VAL A 88 -4.29 2.12 4.56
C VAL A 88 -5.46 1.16 4.80
N LEU A 89 -6.00 1.11 6.01
CA LEU A 89 -7.13 0.24 6.34
C LEU A 89 -8.41 0.64 5.59
N ARG A 90 -8.68 1.95 5.45
CA ARG A 90 -9.83 2.47 4.68
C ARG A 90 -9.77 2.12 3.20
N MET A 91 -8.58 1.92 2.64
CA MET A 91 -8.41 1.53 1.24
C MET A 91 -9.01 0.16 0.92
N LYS A 92 -9.23 -0.69 1.94
CA LYS A 92 -9.87 -2.01 1.81
C LYS A 92 -9.27 -2.85 0.68
N LEU A 93 -7.93 -2.87 0.57
CA LEU A 93 -7.24 -3.56 -0.51
C LEU A 93 -7.50 -5.08 -0.52
N THR A 94 -7.53 -5.72 0.66
CA THR A 94 -7.78 -7.16 0.80
C THR A 94 -9.12 -7.64 0.19
N PRO A 95 -10.29 -7.07 0.55
CA PRO A 95 -11.55 -7.46 -0.09
C PRO A 95 -11.60 -7.07 -1.56
N THR A 96 -10.95 -5.97 -1.97
CA THR A 96 -10.81 -5.62 -3.38
C THR A 96 -10.09 -6.73 -4.16
N LEU A 97 -8.88 -7.12 -3.76
CA LEU A 97 -8.08 -8.16 -4.43
C LEU A 97 -8.83 -9.49 -4.55
N LYS A 98 -9.53 -9.88 -3.49
CA LYS A 98 -10.39 -11.07 -3.50
C LYS A 98 -11.52 -10.95 -4.51
N SER A 99 -12.24 -9.82 -4.51
CA SER A 99 -13.31 -9.60 -5.48
C SER A 99 -12.81 -9.67 -6.93
N ILE A 100 -11.59 -9.19 -7.22
CA ILE A 100 -11.00 -9.34 -8.56
C ILE A 100 -10.79 -10.82 -8.89
N LEU A 101 -10.15 -11.57 -7.99
CA LEU A 101 -9.89 -13.00 -8.21
C LEU A 101 -11.20 -13.78 -8.41
N ASP A 102 -12.19 -13.56 -7.55
CA ASP A 102 -13.45 -14.29 -7.55
C ASP A 102 -14.31 -13.96 -8.79
N SER A 103 -14.24 -12.71 -9.30
CA SER A 103 -15.05 -12.27 -10.45
C SER A 103 -14.39 -12.50 -11.81
N THR A 104 -13.05 -12.39 -11.90
CA THR A 104 -12.35 -12.35 -13.19
C THR A 104 -11.46 -13.56 -13.48
N CYS A 105 -11.18 -14.38 -12.48
CA CYS A 105 -10.26 -15.52 -12.58
C CYS A 105 -10.98 -16.86 -12.31
N THR A 106 -12.25 -17.00 -12.71
CA THR A 106 -13.07 -18.18 -12.42
C THR A 106 -12.63 -19.44 -13.17
N THR A 107 -12.04 -19.29 -14.37
CA THR A 107 -11.44 -20.41 -15.13
C THR A 107 -9.92 -20.24 -15.28
N GLU A 108 -9.23 -21.30 -15.69
CA GLU A 108 -7.76 -21.30 -15.88
C GLU A 108 -7.28 -20.35 -16.98
N ASN A 109 -8.16 -19.98 -17.92
CA ASN A 109 -7.84 -19.15 -19.08
C ASN A 109 -8.37 -17.71 -18.97
N GLN A 110 -8.93 -17.32 -17.84
CA GLN A 110 -9.51 -15.98 -17.66
C GLN A 110 -8.60 -15.06 -16.85
N LEU A 111 -8.46 -13.83 -17.36
CA LEU A 111 -7.72 -12.75 -16.74
C LEU A 111 -8.61 -11.50 -16.63
N PRO A 112 -8.43 -10.65 -15.61
CA PRO A 112 -9.07 -9.34 -15.57
C PRO A 112 -8.75 -8.48 -16.79
N SER A 113 -9.70 -7.62 -17.17
CA SER A 113 -9.53 -6.70 -18.28
C SER A 113 -8.42 -5.68 -18.07
N ARG A 114 -7.93 -5.07 -19.16
CA ARG A 114 -6.87 -4.05 -19.09
C ARG A 114 -7.25 -2.93 -18.12
N ALA A 115 -8.50 -2.47 -18.22
CA ALA A 115 -9.02 -1.43 -17.35
C ALA A 115 -8.96 -1.82 -15.88
N MET A 116 -9.28 -3.08 -15.57
CA MET A 116 -9.24 -3.61 -14.20
C MET A 116 -7.80 -3.76 -13.69
N LEU A 117 -6.86 -4.17 -14.54
CA LEU A 117 -5.44 -4.23 -14.20
C LEU A 117 -4.83 -2.83 -13.99
N GLU A 118 -5.14 -1.86 -14.85
CA GLU A 118 -4.68 -0.47 -14.69
C GLU A 118 -5.23 0.15 -13.40
N TRP A 119 -6.51 -0.05 -13.12
CA TRP A 119 -7.13 0.37 -11.86
C TRP A 119 -6.44 -0.27 -10.65
N LEU A 120 -6.14 -1.56 -10.73
CA LEU A 120 -5.42 -2.28 -9.66
C LEU A 120 -4.00 -1.73 -9.46
N LEU A 121 -3.27 -1.45 -10.55
CA LEU A 121 -1.93 -0.86 -10.49
C LEU A 121 -1.96 0.52 -9.81
N ILE A 122 -2.95 1.36 -10.12
CA ILE A 122 -3.13 2.66 -9.47
C ILE A 122 -3.46 2.52 -7.98
N LYS A 123 -4.28 1.53 -7.60
CA LYS A 123 -4.52 1.18 -6.19
C LYS A 123 -3.23 0.73 -5.49
N LEU A 124 -2.41 -0.09 -6.14
CA LEU A 124 -1.13 -0.54 -5.57
C LEU A 124 -0.13 0.61 -5.42
N GLN A 125 -0.13 1.60 -6.32
CA GLN A 125 0.66 2.84 -6.16
C GLN A 125 0.26 3.61 -4.91
N GLY A 126 -1.04 3.90 -4.75
CA GLY A 126 -1.54 4.60 -3.57
C GLY A 126 -1.22 3.85 -2.26
N PHE A 127 -1.33 2.53 -2.29
CA PHE A 127 -0.97 1.67 -1.17
C PHE A 127 0.54 1.74 -0.84
N ALA A 128 1.40 1.57 -1.83
CA ALA A 128 2.85 1.65 -1.66
C ALA A 128 3.30 3.01 -1.12
N ARG A 129 2.69 4.10 -1.59
CA ARG A 129 2.95 5.47 -1.10
C ARG A 129 2.62 5.62 0.39
N LEU A 130 1.47 5.09 0.82
CA LEU A 130 1.08 5.11 2.23
C LEU A 130 2.05 4.28 3.10
N LEU A 131 2.51 3.13 2.59
CA LEU A 131 3.50 2.30 3.28
C LEU A 131 4.86 3.02 3.42
N VAL A 132 5.34 3.68 2.36
CA VAL A 132 6.58 4.47 2.40
C VAL A 132 6.48 5.59 3.43
N ARG A 133 5.34 6.30 3.45
CA ARG A 133 5.09 7.33 4.47
C ARG A 133 5.14 6.76 5.88
N LEU A 134 4.58 5.56 6.11
CA LEU A 134 4.67 4.85 7.39
C LEU A 134 6.11 4.48 7.73
N VAL A 135 6.88 3.97 6.78
CA VAL A 135 8.30 3.62 6.97
C VAL A 135 9.12 4.85 7.39
N ILE A 136 9.01 5.96 6.65
CA ILE A 136 9.76 7.20 6.93
C ILE A 136 9.34 7.77 8.29
N THR A 137 8.04 7.84 8.57
CA THR A 137 7.54 8.42 9.83
C THR A 137 7.96 7.56 11.02
N SER A 138 7.89 6.23 10.90
CA SER A 138 8.32 5.30 11.95
C SER A 138 9.82 5.40 12.22
N HIS A 139 10.64 5.56 11.18
CA HIS A 139 12.07 5.81 11.34
C HIS A 139 12.37 7.12 12.08
N ARG A 140 11.68 8.22 11.71
CA ARG A 140 11.79 9.52 12.41
C ARG A 140 11.39 9.42 13.88
N VAL A 141 10.33 8.66 14.19
CA VAL A 141 9.92 8.37 15.57
C VAL A 141 11.01 7.62 16.33
N GLY A 142 11.62 6.59 15.73
CA GLY A 142 12.71 5.83 16.35
C GLY A 142 13.90 6.72 16.73
N PHE A 143 14.29 7.65 15.86
CA PHE A 143 15.34 8.62 16.15
C PHE A 143 14.98 9.53 17.33
N MET A 144 13.75 10.06 17.36
CA MET A 144 13.27 10.88 18.49
C MET A 144 13.23 10.10 19.81
N PHE A 145 12.77 8.86 19.78
CA PHE A 145 12.71 8.04 21.00
C PHE A 145 14.08 7.66 21.52
N ARG A 146 15.08 7.45 20.65
CA ARG A 146 16.47 7.29 21.10
C ARG A 146 16.96 8.50 21.90
N GLN A 147 16.63 9.72 21.46
CA GLN A 147 16.95 10.95 22.21
C GLN A 147 16.18 11.02 23.53
N CYS A 148 14.89 10.69 23.54
CA CYS A 148 14.09 10.70 24.77
C CYS A 148 14.57 9.66 25.79
N LEU A 149 15.03 8.49 25.33
CA LEU A 149 15.61 7.46 26.19
C LEU A 149 16.92 7.90 26.84
N ALA A 150 17.76 8.65 26.11
CA ALA A 150 18.99 9.22 26.67
C ALA A 150 18.71 10.21 27.82
N ILE A 151 17.56 10.89 27.80
CA ILE A 151 17.10 11.79 28.87
C ILE A 151 16.54 10.99 30.07
N GLY A 152 16.09 9.75 29.86
CA GLY A 152 15.60 8.84 30.91
C GLY A 152 14.17 9.09 31.41
N HIS A 153 13.50 10.15 30.96
CA HIS A 153 12.16 10.51 31.44
C HIS A 153 11.05 9.66 30.79
N ASN A 154 10.15 9.07 31.59
CA ASN A 154 9.05 8.18 31.13
C ASN A 154 9.49 7.07 30.16
N TRP A 155 10.68 6.50 30.38
CA TRP A 155 11.27 5.49 29.49
C TRP A 155 10.34 4.29 29.21
N HIS A 156 9.55 3.87 30.19
CA HIS A 156 8.59 2.77 30.03
C HIS A 156 7.56 3.01 28.90
N ILE A 157 7.02 4.22 28.79
CA ILE A 157 6.06 4.59 27.72
C ILE A 157 6.79 4.65 26.38
N ILE A 158 7.98 5.25 26.37
CA ILE A 158 8.79 5.41 25.16
C ILE A 158 9.19 4.05 24.59
N VAL A 159 9.60 3.10 25.43
CA VAL A 159 9.96 1.74 25.00
C VAL A 159 8.76 1.04 24.36
N VAL A 160 7.58 1.14 24.96
CA VAL A 160 6.34 0.55 24.40
C VAL A 160 5.95 1.19 23.07
N LEU A 161 6.06 2.51 22.94
CA LEU A 161 5.78 3.20 21.68
C LEU A 161 6.84 2.89 20.61
N MET A 162 8.10 2.74 21.01
CA MET A 162 9.20 2.41 20.12
C MET A 162 9.07 0.98 19.60
N SER A 163 8.66 0.02 20.44
CA SER A 163 8.40 -1.35 20.00
C SER A 163 7.25 -1.41 18.99
N LEU A 164 6.17 -0.67 19.24
CA LEU A 164 5.06 -0.55 18.28
C LEU A 164 5.51 0.09 16.95
N ALA A 165 6.25 1.20 17.01
CA ALA A 165 6.75 1.86 15.80
C ALA A 165 7.71 0.96 15.01
N SER A 166 8.57 0.21 15.69
CA SER A 166 9.47 -0.78 15.09
C SER A 166 8.69 -1.90 14.40
N GLN A 167 7.67 -2.45 15.06
CA GLN A 167 6.80 -3.47 14.48
C GLN A 167 6.05 -2.96 13.24
N ILE A 168 5.54 -1.73 13.28
CA ILE A 168 4.89 -1.11 12.12
C ILE A 168 5.89 -0.94 10.98
N TRP A 169 7.11 -0.49 11.27
CA TRP A 169 8.16 -0.29 10.28
C TRP A 169 8.54 -1.59 9.57
N THR A 170 8.84 -2.66 10.30
CA THR A 170 9.21 -3.97 9.72
C THR A 170 8.09 -4.55 8.87
N ASN A 171 6.85 -4.47 9.37
CA ASN A 171 5.66 -4.92 8.65
C ASN A 171 5.43 -4.13 7.36
N CYS A 172 5.58 -2.80 7.39
CA CYS A 172 5.41 -1.96 6.21
C CYS A 172 6.51 -2.22 5.17
N GLN A 173 7.75 -2.45 5.59
CA GLN A 173 8.83 -2.82 4.66
C GLN A 173 8.57 -4.15 3.96
N LEU A 174 8.10 -5.16 4.71
CA LEU A 174 7.73 -6.45 4.15
C LEU A 174 6.61 -6.32 3.12
N LEU A 175 5.55 -5.58 3.45
CA LEU A 175 4.44 -5.32 2.54
C LEU A 175 4.87 -4.52 1.31
N LEU A 176 5.78 -3.54 1.47
CA LEU A 176 6.27 -2.72 0.37
C LEU A 176 7.05 -3.56 -0.65
N LYS A 177 7.97 -4.40 -0.19
CA LYS A 177 8.72 -5.33 -1.05
C LYS A 177 7.79 -6.25 -1.83
N GLN A 178 6.78 -6.80 -1.16
CA GLN A 178 5.78 -7.64 -1.81
C GLN A 178 4.95 -6.85 -2.82
N THR A 179 4.56 -5.62 -2.48
CA THR A 179 3.78 -4.75 -3.36
C THR A 179 4.54 -4.45 -4.66
N PHE A 180 5.85 -4.19 -4.59
CA PHE A 180 6.69 -3.98 -5.78
C PHE A 180 6.76 -5.23 -6.67
N LYS A 181 6.95 -6.40 -6.05
CA LYS A 181 6.96 -7.67 -6.79
C LYS A 181 5.63 -7.91 -7.51
N SER A 182 4.52 -7.78 -6.79
CA SER A 182 3.18 -7.98 -7.35
C SER A 182 2.86 -6.92 -8.42
N TYR A 183 3.24 -5.66 -8.21
CA TYR A 183 3.06 -4.59 -9.20
C TYR A 183 3.78 -4.90 -10.52
N ARG A 184 5.06 -5.29 -10.46
CA ARG A 184 5.85 -5.62 -11.65
C ARG A 184 5.23 -6.78 -12.43
N LEU A 185 4.77 -7.82 -11.72
CA LEU A 185 4.11 -8.97 -12.35
C LEU A 185 2.80 -8.56 -13.04
N ILE A 186 1.96 -7.76 -12.38
CA ILE A 186 0.70 -7.28 -12.94
C ILE A 186 0.97 -6.40 -14.19
N HIS A 187 1.97 -5.53 -14.11
CA HIS A 187 2.36 -4.66 -15.23
C HIS A 187 2.86 -5.46 -16.44
N GLN A 188 3.72 -6.46 -16.23
CA GLN A 188 4.18 -7.38 -17.28
C GLN A 188 3.01 -8.16 -17.91
N THR A 189 2.08 -8.63 -17.08
CA THR A 189 0.88 -9.36 -17.53
C THR A 189 0.01 -8.46 -18.44
N MET A 190 -0.18 -7.20 -18.05
CA MET A 190 -0.91 -6.20 -18.82
C MET A 190 -0.24 -5.89 -20.18
N GLN A 191 1.07 -5.65 -20.18
CA GLN A 191 1.84 -5.37 -21.41
C GLN A 191 1.90 -6.57 -22.36
N GLY A 192 1.98 -7.79 -21.84
CA GLY A 192 2.11 -8.99 -22.67
C GLY A 192 0.82 -9.42 -23.37
N SER A 193 -0.35 -9.18 -22.78
CA SER A 193 -1.63 -9.74 -23.28
C SER A 193 -2.67 -8.73 -23.73
N LEU A 194 -2.59 -7.46 -23.32
CA LEU A 194 -3.72 -6.54 -23.39
C LEU A 194 -3.45 -5.21 -24.11
N LEU A 195 -2.34 -5.08 -24.83
CA LEU A 195 -1.95 -3.85 -25.54
C LEU A 195 -3.04 -3.32 -26.49
N ASN A 196 -3.86 -4.21 -27.07
CA ASN A 196 -4.91 -3.85 -28.03
C ASN A 196 -6.19 -3.28 -27.37
N GLN A 197 -6.29 -3.32 -26.04
CA GLN A 197 -7.46 -2.80 -25.34
C GLN A 197 -7.33 -1.32 -25.00
N LYS A 198 -8.48 -0.63 -24.99
CA LYS A 198 -8.56 0.79 -24.62
C LYS A 198 -8.08 0.99 -23.17
N PRO A 199 -7.17 1.95 -22.90
CA PRO A 199 -6.74 2.27 -21.55
C PRO A 199 -7.90 2.91 -20.75
N TRP A 200 -7.92 2.65 -19.46
CA TRP A 200 -8.88 3.18 -18.50
C TRP A 200 -8.50 4.57 -18.00
N SER A 201 -7.21 4.83 -17.78
CA SER A 201 -6.71 6.16 -17.40
C SER A 201 -6.03 6.87 -18.57
N SER A 202 -6.22 8.19 -18.67
CA SER A 202 -5.48 9.05 -19.60
C SER A 202 -4.03 9.30 -19.17
N SER A 203 -3.70 9.05 -17.91
CA SER A 203 -2.32 9.14 -17.40
C SER A 203 -1.62 7.78 -17.51
N PRO A 204 -0.35 7.76 -17.96
CA PRO A 204 0.43 6.53 -18.00
C PRO A 204 0.70 6.02 -16.58
N VAL A 205 0.54 4.71 -16.42
CA VAL A 205 0.93 3.99 -15.21
C VAL A 205 2.45 3.82 -15.24
N PRO A 206 3.22 4.28 -14.21
CA PRO A 206 4.68 4.11 -14.18
C PRO A 206 5.10 2.66 -14.32
N GLU A 207 6.13 2.42 -15.15
CA GLU A 207 6.64 1.08 -15.41
C GLU A 207 7.32 0.47 -14.19
N ASP A 208 8.08 1.29 -13.45
CA ASP A 208 8.74 0.90 -12.20
C ASP A 208 8.24 1.73 -11.02
N LEU A 209 7.53 1.06 -10.12
CA LEU A 209 7.00 1.65 -8.91
C LEU A 209 8.12 2.09 -7.94
N ALA A 210 9.28 1.43 -7.96
CA ALA A 210 10.38 1.77 -7.07
C ALA A 210 11.03 3.10 -7.46
N ILE A 211 11.24 3.32 -8.75
CA ILE A 211 11.81 4.57 -9.30
C ILE A 211 10.83 5.73 -9.05
N TRP A 212 9.54 5.51 -9.34
CA TRP A 212 8.50 6.51 -9.11
C TRP A 212 8.43 6.96 -7.63
N ILE A 213 8.58 6.03 -6.70
CA ILE A 213 8.60 6.35 -5.26
C ILE A 213 9.90 7.03 -4.86
N ALA A 214 11.05 6.64 -5.43
CA ALA A 214 12.34 7.25 -5.10
C ALA A 214 12.37 8.74 -5.46
N GLU A 215 11.80 9.12 -6.61
CA GLU A 215 11.61 10.52 -7.00
C GLU A 215 10.76 11.29 -6.00
N GLU A 216 9.65 10.71 -5.51
CA GLU A 216 8.83 11.36 -4.49
C GLU A 216 9.52 11.48 -3.13
N ILE A 217 10.30 10.48 -2.72
CA ILE A 217 11.06 10.54 -1.46
C ILE A 217 12.09 11.67 -1.53
N ALA A 218 12.74 11.87 -2.67
CA ALA A 218 13.68 12.97 -2.89
C ALA A 218 13.00 14.36 -2.84
N VAL A 219 11.73 14.45 -3.26
CA VAL A 219 10.93 15.70 -3.18
C VAL A 219 10.38 15.96 -1.77
N LEU A 220 10.23 14.93 -0.93
CA LEU A 220 9.72 15.03 0.44
C LEU A 220 10.83 15.12 1.52
N GLY A 221 12.09 14.97 1.11
CA GLY A 221 13.30 15.11 1.94
C GLY A 221 13.78 16.54 2.00
#